data_AF-A0A7K0XHC9-F1
#
_entry.id   AF-A0A7K0XHC9-F1
#
_cell.length_a   1.000
_cell.length_b   1.000
_cell.length_c   1.000
_cell.angle_alpha   90.00
_cell.angle_beta   90.00
_cell.angle_gamma   90.00
#
_symmetry.space_group_name_H-M   'P 1'
#
loop_
_entity.id
_entity.type
_entity.pdbx_description
1 polymer ?
#
loop_
_entity_poly.entity_id
_entity_poly.type
_entity_poly.pdbx_seq_one_letter_code
_entity_poly.pdbx_strand_id
1 'polypeptide(L)'
;MFDIGIGEIIILGVLGLLVFGPERLPKAAADAARMLKQVRGMAANARQDLADSAGFDMSETVDAVRSLGDLHPRKLATSLFADDEKTARPGPATPETPAPRPLRPAFDPDAT
;
A
#
# COMPACT_ATOMS: atom_id res chain seq x y z
N MET A 1 -0.66 -14.26 -1.66
CA MET A 1 -0.23 -15.63 -1.31
C MET A 1 -1.25 -16.20 -0.35
N PHE A 2 -2.22 -16.94 -0.88
CA PHE A 2 -3.17 -17.75 -0.11
C PHE A 2 -3.40 -19.01 -0.95
N ASP A 3 -2.47 -19.96 -0.85
CA ASP A 3 -2.61 -21.31 -1.41
C ASP A 3 -3.51 -22.12 -0.48
N ILE A 4 -4.79 -21.74 -0.40
CA ILE A 4 -5.80 -22.48 0.35
C ILE A 4 -6.62 -23.26 -0.68
N GLY A 5 -6.36 -24.56 -0.75
CA GLY A 5 -7.15 -25.50 -1.53
C GLY A 5 -8.41 -25.94 -0.79
N ILE A 6 -9.25 -26.71 -1.50
CA ILE A 6 -10.49 -27.27 -0.92
C ILE A 6 -10.16 -28.17 0.27
N GLY A 7 -9.03 -28.91 0.23
CA GLY A 7 -8.60 -29.77 1.33
C GLY A 7 -8.29 -28.99 2.61
N GLU A 8 -7.56 -27.89 2.49
CA GLU A 8 -7.23 -27.00 3.61
C GLU A 8 -8.48 -26.37 4.22
N ILE A 9 -9.47 -25.97 3.40
CA ILE A 9 -10.76 -25.46 3.90
C ILE A 9 -11.47 -26.51 4.75
N ILE A 10 -11.50 -27.77 4.33
CA ILE A 10 -12.12 -28.86 5.10
C ILE A 10 -11.38 -29.06 6.42
N ILE A 11 -10.05 -29.08 6.41
CA ILE A 11 -9.22 -29.24 7.62
C ILE A 11 -9.50 -28.09 8.60
N LEU A 12 -9.55 -26.84 8.12
CA LEU A 12 -9.89 -25.68 8.94
C LEU A 12 -11.32 -25.76 9.48
N GLY A 13 -12.27 -26.25 8.68
CA GLY A 13 -13.64 -26.52 9.10
C GLY A 13 -13.68 -27.51 10.27
N VAL A 14 -13.03 -28.67 10.12
CA VAL A 14 -12.97 -29.69 11.17
C VAL A 14 -12.28 -29.15 12.44
N LEU A 15 -11.16 -28.43 12.30
CA LEU A 15 -10.48 -27.79 13.43
C LEU A 15 -11.39 -26.78 14.13
N GLY A 16 -12.09 -25.93 13.38
CA GLY A 16 -13.06 -25.00 13.95
C GLY A 16 -14.16 -25.72 14.72
N LEU A 17 -14.71 -26.79 14.14
CA LEU A 17 -15.74 -27.62 14.78
C LEU A 17 -15.22 -28.29 16.06
N LEU A 18 -13.94 -28.71 16.11
CA LEU A 18 -13.34 -29.33 17.29
C LEU A 18 -13.09 -28.30 18.41
N VAL A 19 -12.57 -27.12 18.06
CA VAL A 19 -12.20 -26.07 19.03
C VAL A 19 -13.45 -25.41 19.62
N PHE A 20 -14.39 -25.01 18.78
CA PHE A 20 -15.59 -24.29 19.20
C PHE A 20 -16.79 -25.20 19.47
N GLY A 21 -16.89 -26.32 18.74
CA GLY A 21 -18.08 -27.18 18.70
C GLY A 21 -19.01 -26.85 17.53
N PRO A 22 -19.71 -27.85 16.96
CA PRO A 22 -20.60 -27.69 15.81
C PRO A 22 -21.76 -26.72 16.05
N GLU A 23 -22.27 -26.67 17.29
CA GLU A 23 -23.38 -25.78 17.66
C GLU A 23 -22.95 -24.33 17.89
N ARG A 24 -21.68 -24.11 18.29
CA ARG A 24 -21.19 -22.79 18.72
C ARG A 24 -20.50 -22.02 17.60
N LEU A 25 -19.82 -22.71 16.68
CA LEU A 25 -19.18 -22.11 15.52
C LEU A 25 -20.13 -21.23 14.70
N PRO A 26 -21.32 -21.68 14.27
CA PRO A 26 -22.22 -20.84 13.46
C PRO A 26 -22.69 -19.60 14.22
N LYS A 27 -22.92 -19.73 15.54
CA LYS A 27 -23.29 -18.60 16.38
C LYS A 27 -22.15 -17.59 16.51
N ALA A 28 -20.93 -18.05 16.77
CA ALA A 28 -19.74 -17.19 16.86
C ALA A 28 -19.44 -16.47 15.54
N ALA A 29 -19.57 -17.17 14.41
CA ALA A 29 -19.42 -16.57 13.09
C ALA A 29 -20.49 -15.49 12.82
N ALA A 30 -21.75 -15.76 13.21
CA ALA A 30 -22.83 -14.78 13.08
C ALA A 30 -22.59 -13.53 13.96
N ASP A 31 -22.11 -13.72 15.19
CA ASP A 31 -21.78 -12.62 16.10
C ASP A 31 -20.61 -11.77 15.56
N ALA A 32 -19.55 -12.42 15.06
CA ALA A 32 -18.44 -11.75 14.40
C ALA A 32 -18.89 -10.97 13.14
N ALA A 33 -19.76 -11.56 12.32
CA ALA A 33 -20.30 -10.90 11.14
C ALA A 33 -21.16 -9.67 11.52
N ARG A 34 -21.96 -9.76 12.58
CA ARG A 34 -22.74 -8.62 13.10
C ARG A 34 -21.82 -7.50 13.59
N MET A 35 -20.77 -7.84 14.34
CA MET A 35 -19.79 -6.88 14.81
C MET A 35 -19.07 -6.20 13.64
N LEU A 36 -18.62 -6.98 12.65
CA LEU A 36 -17.98 -6.43 11.45
C LEU A 36 -18.92 -5.50 10.67
N LYS A 37 -20.20 -5.86 10.56
CA LYS A 37 -21.22 -5.01 9.91
C LYS A 37 -21.41 -3.70 10.67
N GLN A 38 -21.45 -3.74 12.00
CA GLN A 38 -21.56 -2.53 12.82
C GLN A 38 -20.35 -1.63 12.64
N VAL A 39 -19.14 -2.18 12.72
CA VAL A 39 -17.88 -1.44 12.51
C VAL A 39 -17.85 -0.82 11.12
N ARG A 40 -18.23 -1.57 10.08
CA ARG A 40 -18.33 -1.06 8.70
C ARG A 40 -19.35 0.07 8.59
N GLY A 41 -20.50 -0.05 9.26
CA GLY A 41 -21.52 1.00 9.31
C GLY A 41 -21.02 2.27 10.00
N MET A 42 -20.36 2.13 11.16
CA MET A 42 -19.76 3.24 11.89
C MET A 42 -18.68 3.95 11.05
N ALA A 43 -17.81 3.19 10.38
CA ALA A 43 -16.80 3.76 9.49
C ALA A 43 -17.41 4.47 8.28
N ALA A 44 -18.51 3.95 7.73
CA ALA A 44 -19.23 4.59 6.63
C ALA A 44 -19.88 5.91 7.08
N ASN A 45 -20.55 5.91 8.23
CA ASN A 45 -21.18 7.11 8.79
C ASN A 45 -20.12 8.17 9.14
N ALA A 46 -19.03 7.79 9.79
CA ALA A 46 -17.95 8.73 10.08
C ALA A 46 -17.34 9.32 8.79
N ARG A 47 -17.15 8.51 7.74
CA ARG A 47 -16.71 9.02 6.42
C ARG A 47 -17.71 10.00 5.83
N GLN A 48 -19.01 9.72 5.95
CA GLN A 48 -20.09 10.60 5.49
C GLN A 48 -20.07 11.92 6.26
N ASP A 49 -20.02 11.89 7.59
CA ASP A 49 -19.99 13.07 8.44
C ASP A 49 -18.76 13.94 8.16
N LEU A 50 -17.60 13.32 7.89
CA LEU A 50 -16.38 14.03 7.49
C LEU A 50 -16.48 14.59 6.07
N ALA A 51 -17.08 13.87 5.12
CA ALA A 51 -17.28 14.37 3.76
C ALA A 51 -18.23 15.58 3.75
N ASP A 52 -19.31 15.50 4.53
CA ASP A 52 -20.32 16.55 4.64
C ASP A 52 -19.78 17.79 5.39
N SER A 53 -18.89 17.60 6.38
CA SER A 53 -18.34 18.70 7.20
C SER A 53 -17.03 19.30 6.72
N ALA A 54 -16.14 18.52 6.07
CA ALA A 54 -14.80 18.98 5.69
C ALA A 54 -14.72 19.54 4.27
N GLY A 55 -15.73 19.32 3.41
CA GLY A 55 -15.70 19.78 2.01
C GLY A 55 -14.52 19.24 1.18
N PHE A 56 -13.79 18.26 1.73
CA PHE A 56 -12.59 17.67 1.16
C PHE A 56 -12.93 16.26 0.72
N ASP A 57 -12.75 15.97 -0.56
CA ASP A 57 -13.23 14.74 -1.19
C ASP A 57 -12.36 13.55 -0.76
N MET A 58 -12.81 12.81 0.26
CA MET A 58 -12.11 11.62 0.74
C MET A 58 -12.03 10.50 -0.31
N SER A 59 -12.80 10.59 -1.40
CA SER A 59 -12.66 9.70 -2.54
C SER A 59 -11.25 9.76 -3.14
N GLU A 60 -10.65 10.96 -3.22
CA GLU A 60 -9.29 11.15 -3.73
C GLU A 60 -8.23 10.52 -2.81
N THR A 61 -8.43 10.59 -1.49
CA THR A 61 -7.51 9.97 -0.51
C THR A 61 -7.63 8.45 -0.51
N VAL A 62 -8.85 7.91 -0.61
CA VAL A 62 -9.08 6.46 -0.71
C VAL A 62 -8.55 5.91 -2.03
N ASP A 63 -8.73 6.64 -3.13
CA ASP A 63 -8.18 6.30 -4.45
C ASP A 63 -6.65 6.43 -4.46
N ALA A 64 -6.07 7.40 -3.76
CA ALA A 64 -4.63 7.50 -3.57
C ALA A 64 -4.09 6.27 -2.80
N VAL A 65 -4.71 5.89 -1.68
CA VAL A 65 -4.29 4.70 -0.92
C VAL A 65 -4.46 3.41 -1.73
N ARG A 66 -5.54 3.31 -2.51
CA ARG A 66 -5.78 2.17 -3.40
C ARG A 66 -4.78 2.11 -4.55
N SER A 67 -4.48 3.25 -5.17
CA SER A 67 -3.49 3.35 -6.23
C SER A 67 -2.08 3.03 -5.72
N LEU A 68 -1.74 3.37 -4.49
CA LEU A 68 -0.50 2.92 -3.83
C LEU A 68 -0.45 1.39 -3.65
N GLY A 69 -1.59 0.76 -3.35
CA GLY A 69 -1.69 -0.70 -3.24
C GLY A 69 -1.60 -1.44 -4.58
N ASP A 70 -2.17 -0.85 -5.65
CA ASP A 70 -2.17 -1.40 -7.01
C ASP A 70 -0.90 -1.04 -7.80
N LEU A 71 -0.13 -0.06 -7.35
CA LEU A 71 1.23 0.24 -7.83
C LEU A 71 2.18 -0.87 -7.36
N HIS A 72 2.15 -1.99 -8.09
CA HIS A 72 3.12 -3.05 -7.92
C HIS A 72 4.54 -2.47 -7.90
N PRO A 73 5.37 -2.76 -6.88
CA PRO A 73 6.71 -2.19 -6.76
C PRO A 73 7.58 -2.49 -7.98
N ARG A 74 7.26 -3.58 -8.69
CA ARG A 74 7.84 -3.92 -9.99
C ARG A 74 7.58 -2.88 -11.08
N LYS A 75 6.37 -2.32 -11.17
CA LYS A 75 6.04 -1.30 -12.19
C LYS A 75 6.69 0.04 -11.88
N LEU A 76 6.79 0.40 -10.60
CA LEU A 76 7.53 1.58 -10.14
C LEU A 76 9.03 1.43 -10.37
N ALA A 77 9.60 0.26 -10.08
CA ALA A 77 10.99 -0.04 -10.43
C ALA A 77 11.19 0.06 -11.95
N THR A 78 10.31 -0.56 -12.74
CA THR A 78 10.40 -0.47 -14.21
C THR A 78 10.25 0.95 -14.73
N SER A 79 9.40 1.82 -14.16
CA SER A 79 9.32 3.22 -14.62
C SER A 79 10.58 4.02 -14.28
N LEU A 80 11.18 3.81 -13.11
CA LEU A 80 12.45 4.47 -12.74
C LEU A 80 13.61 4.01 -13.63
N PHE A 81 13.70 2.71 -13.94
CA PHE A 81 14.72 2.18 -14.84
C PHE A 81 14.46 2.47 -16.33
N ALA A 82 13.19 2.57 -16.75
CA ALA A 82 12.83 2.90 -18.12
C ALA A 82 13.06 4.39 -18.45
N ASP A 83 12.94 5.29 -17.47
CA ASP A 83 13.31 6.69 -17.62
C ASP A 83 14.84 6.87 -17.76
N ASP A 84 15.65 6.03 -17.07
CA ASP A 84 17.10 5.95 -17.30
C ASP A 84 17.41 5.38 -18.71
N GLU A 85 16.67 4.38 -19.20
CA GLU A 85 16.91 3.79 -20.52
C GLU A 85 16.51 4.74 -21.68
N LYS A 86 15.47 5.57 -21.51
CA LYS A 86 15.01 6.49 -22.57
C LYS A 86 15.94 7.69 -22.79
N THR A 87 16.87 7.93 -21.86
CA THR A 87 17.94 8.93 -22.02
C THR A 87 19.19 8.33 -22.68
N ALA A 88 19.27 7.00 -22.84
CA ALA A 88 20.43 6.29 -23.36
C ALA A 88 20.22 5.76 -24.80
N ARG A 89 19.96 6.65 -25.77
CA ARG A 89 20.30 6.33 -27.17
C ARG A 89 21.77 6.68 -27.43
N PRO A 90 22.56 5.80 -28.07
CA PRO A 90 23.97 6.06 -28.31
C PRO A 90 24.14 7.08 -29.43
N GLY A 91 24.51 8.31 -29.08
CA GLY A 91 25.19 9.27 -29.95
C GLY A 91 26.71 9.15 -29.75
N PRO A 92 27.54 9.44 -30.77
CA PRO A 92 28.94 9.07 -30.80
C PRO A 92 29.73 9.70 -29.66
N ALA A 93 30.56 8.90 -29.03
CA ALA A 93 31.45 9.28 -27.94
C ALA A 93 32.36 10.44 -28.37
N THR A 94 32.19 11.59 -27.72
CA THR A 94 33.28 12.55 -27.54
C THR A 94 33.71 12.43 -26.07
N PRO A 95 34.94 11.97 -25.77
CA PRO A 95 35.38 11.81 -24.39
C PRO A 95 35.79 13.17 -23.82
N GLU A 96 34.86 13.89 -23.19
CA GLU A 96 35.22 14.99 -22.30
C GLU A 96 35.39 14.47 -20.87
N THR A 97 36.65 14.22 -20.54
CA THR A 97 37.18 14.02 -19.18
C THR A 97 36.66 15.10 -18.22
N PRO A 98 35.91 14.75 -17.16
CA PRO A 98 35.64 15.70 -16.09
C PRO A 98 36.84 15.70 -15.13
N ALA A 99 37.62 16.78 -15.16
CA ALA A 99 38.65 17.05 -14.17
C ALA A 99 38.06 17.13 -12.74
N PRO A 100 38.77 16.66 -11.71
CA PRO A 100 38.27 16.68 -10.34
C PRO A 100 38.19 18.12 -9.84
N ARG A 101 36.98 18.59 -9.54
CA ARG A 101 36.77 19.91 -8.91
C ARG A 101 37.03 19.77 -7.40
N PRO A 102 37.97 20.51 -6.80
CA PRO A 102 38.24 20.41 -5.38
C PRO A 102 37.05 20.98 -4.58
N LEU A 103 36.45 20.14 -3.74
CA LEU A 103 35.48 20.55 -2.73
C LEU A 103 36.18 21.45 -1.70
N ARG A 104 35.79 22.74 -1.65
CA ARG A 104 36.04 23.59 -0.48
C ARG A 104 34.74 23.63 0.36
N PRO A 105 34.79 23.33 1.66
CA PRO A 105 33.62 23.49 2.53
C PRO A 105 33.28 24.98 2.69
N ALA A 106 32.01 25.32 2.54
CA ALA A 106 31.48 26.64 2.82
C ALA A 106 31.34 26.81 4.34
N PHE A 107 32.34 27.41 4.98
CA PHE A 107 32.23 27.90 6.35
C PHE A 107 32.87 29.28 6.41
N ASP A 108 32.04 30.31 6.60
CA ASP A 108 32.44 31.70 6.74
C ASP A 108 32.21 32.13 8.20
N PRO A 109 33.27 32.35 8.99
CA PRO A 109 33.16 32.65 10.41
C PRO A 109 33.00 34.15 10.74
N ASP A 110 32.87 35.06 9.76
CA ASP A 110 32.76 36.51 10.01
C ASP A 110 31.31 37.06 10.02
N ALA A 111 30.31 36.21 10.23
CA ALA A 111 28.95 36.65 10.57
C ALA A 111 28.84 36.95 12.08
N THR A 112 29.29 38.13 12.51
CA THR A 112 28.92 38.81 13.78
C THR A 112 28.79 40.30 13.54
#